data_AF-A0A7C2S0R9-F1
#
_entry.id   AF-A0A7C2S0R9-F1
#
_cell.length_a   1.000
_cell.length_b   1.000
_cell.length_c   1.000
_cell.angle_alpha   90.00
_cell.angle_beta   90.00
_cell.angle_gamma   90.00
#
_symmetry.space_group_name_H-M   'P 1'
#
loop_
_entity.id
_entity.type
_entity.pdbx_description
1 polymer ?
#
loop_
_entity_poly.entity_id
_entity_poly.type
_entity_poly.pdbx_seq_one_letter_code
_entity_poly.pdbx_strand_id
1 'polypeptide(L)'
;MLLKLGCELAQGYGVARPMQAHELMTWAHRWQSPPEWAGLLAIQHENIPVLYAAVEHRAWISAILKRLDNSHAPLPVLDEHECDFGNWLRSDAHTYYQRPEALREFEALHQTIHALGISLLELKAQGCDDEVQVKLGEFMRLSETLLRHLWIFEREPHPLY
;
A
#
# COMPACT_ATOMS: atom_id res chain seq x y z
N MET A 1 0.60 -10.08 -6.48
CA MET A 1 -0.06 -8.93 -7.13
C MET A 1 0.91 -7.84 -7.66
N LEU A 2 2.19 -8.12 -8.01
CA LEU A 2 3.33 -7.17 -8.24
C LEU A 2 4.05 -6.57 -7.00
N LEU A 3 4.42 -7.27 -5.95
CA LEU A 3 4.29 -8.67 -5.57
C LEU A 3 3.48 -8.68 -4.25
N LYS A 4 2.26 -8.14 -4.34
CA LYS A 4 1.45 -7.55 -3.25
C LYS A 4 1.82 -6.06 -2.95
N LEU A 5 2.60 -5.46 -3.87
CA LEU A 5 2.55 -4.07 -4.37
C LEU A 5 3.42 -2.95 -3.74
N GLY A 6 4.61 -3.27 -3.26
CA GLY A 6 5.75 -2.34 -3.35
C GLY A 6 6.57 -2.60 -4.62
N CYS A 7 6.01 -2.29 -5.80
CA CYS A 7 6.35 -2.90 -7.10
C CYS A 7 7.84 -3.13 -7.44
N GLU A 8 8.20 -4.41 -7.44
CA GLU A 8 9.44 -5.01 -7.92
C GLU A 8 9.34 -5.17 -9.46
N LEU A 9 9.71 -4.14 -10.22
CA LEU A 9 9.76 -4.09 -11.70
C LEU A 9 8.84 -5.08 -12.46
N ALA A 10 7.58 -4.68 -12.66
CA ALA A 10 6.76 -5.27 -13.70
C ALA A 10 6.31 -4.23 -14.71
N GLN A 11 7.02 -4.25 -15.83
CA GLN A 11 6.62 -3.63 -17.08
C GLN A 11 6.49 -4.75 -18.12
N GLY A 12 5.73 -4.55 -19.20
CA GLY A 12 5.31 -5.58 -20.17
C GLY A 12 6.34 -6.67 -20.50
N TYR A 13 7.63 -6.31 -20.62
CA TYR A 13 8.75 -7.23 -20.87
C TYR A 13 9.07 -8.26 -19.75
N GLY A 14 8.67 -8.01 -18.51
CA GLY A 14 8.88 -8.92 -17.36
C GLY A 14 7.90 -10.09 -17.32
N VAL A 15 6.77 -9.98 -18.03
CA VAL A 15 5.80 -11.07 -18.25
C VAL A 15 5.96 -11.62 -19.66
N ALA A 16 6.05 -10.76 -20.68
CA ALA A 16 6.31 -11.19 -22.06
C ALA A 16 6.86 -10.04 -22.91
N ARG A 17 7.91 -10.29 -23.69
CA ARG A 17 8.31 -9.32 -24.72
C ARG A 17 7.18 -9.19 -25.77
N PRO A 18 6.97 -8.02 -26.39
CA PRO A 18 6.10 -7.90 -27.55
C PRO A 18 6.51 -8.94 -28.60
N MET A 19 5.54 -9.72 -29.07
CA MET A 19 5.73 -10.79 -30.05
C MET A 19 4.57 -10.78 -31.03
N GLN A 20 4.80 -11.33 -32.23
CA GLN A 20 3.74 -11.47 -33.24
C GLN A 20 2.69 -12.48 -32.76
N ALA A 21 1.44 -12.34 -33.22
CA ALA A 21 0.34 -13.20 -32.76
C ALA A 21 0.59 -14.71 -32.93
N HIS A 22 1.36 -15.09 -33.95
CA HIS A 22 1.73 -16.50 -34.20
C HIS A 22 2.77 -17.05 -33.22
N GLU A 23 3.50 -16.19 -32.50
CA GLU A 23 4.50 -16.58 -31.51
C GLU A 23 3.88 -16.86 -30.12
N LEU A 24 2.63 -16.43 -29.91
CA LEU A 24 1.93 -16.52 -28.63
C LEU A 24 1.80 -17.96 -28.12
N MET A 25 1.41 -18.90 -28.98
CA MET A 25 1.23 -20.30 -28.59
C MET A 25 2.55 -20.95 -28.16
N THR A 26 3.63 -20.63 -28.88
CA THR A 26 4.97 -21.12 -28.58
C THR A 26 5.51 -20.51 -27.29
N TRP A 27 5.30 -19.23 -27.06
CA TRP A 27 5.65 -18.57 -25.81
C TRP A 27 4.88 -19.18 -24.63
N ALA A 28 3.56 -19.36 -24.75
CA ALA A 28 2.74 -19.92 -23.68
C ALA A 28 3.18 -21.33 -23.26
N HIS A 29 3.63 -22.15 -24.21
CA HIS A 29 4.17 -23.49 -23.91
C HIS A 29 5.56 -23.49 -23.28
N ARG A 30 6.33 -22.41 -23.45
CA ARG A 30 7.70 -22.28 -22.93
C ARG A 30 7.80 -21.40 -21.70
N TRP A 31 6.74 -20.64 -21.40
CA TRP A 31 6.71 -19.75 -20.27
C TRP A 31 6.87 -20.53 -18.96
N GLN A 32 7.82 -20.06 -18.15
CA GLN A 32 8.03 -20.53 -16.79
C GLN A 32 8.06 -19.30 -15.89
N SER A 33 7.35 -19.37 -14.77
CA SER A 33 7.42 -18.31 -13.77
C SER A 33 8.86 -18.15 -13.29
N PRO A 34 9.38 -16.92 -13.16
CA PRO A 34 10.66 -16.67 -12.52
C PRO A 34 10.75 -17.38 -11.16
N PRO A 35 11.92 -17.89 -10.74
CA PRO A 35 12.09 -18.56 -9.46
C PRO A 35 11.67 -17.70 -8.26
N GLU A 36 11.81 -16.38 -8.36
CA GLU A 36 11.37 -15.38 -7.36
C GLU A 36 9.85 -15.40 -7.14
N TRP A 37 9.09 -15.94 -8.08
CA TRP A 37 7.63 -16.08 -7.97
C TRP A 37 7.21 -17.46 -7.45
N ALA A 38 8.16 -18.38 -7.27
CA ALA A 38 7.89 -19.69 -6.71
C ALA A 38 7.51 -19.56 -5.22
N GLY A 39 6.40 -20.17 -4.82
CA GLY A 39 5.90 -20.12 -3.44
C GLY A 39 5.00 -18.92 -3.11
N LEU A 40 4.69 -18.06 -4.09
CA LEU A 40 3.67 -17.03 -3.91
C LEU A 40 2.28 -17.70 -3.83
N LEU A 41 1.66 -17.61 -2.66
CA LEU A 41 0.27 -18.04 -2.50
C LEU A 41 -0.64 -17.12 -3.31
N ALA A 42 -1.57 -17.73 -4.05
CA ALA A 42 -2.64 -17.00 -4.70
C ALA A 42 -3.42 -16.20 -3.66
N ILE A 43 -3.72 -14.95 -3.99
CA ILE A 43 -4.61 -14.12 -3.20
C ILE A 43 -6.02 -14.64 -3.39
N GLN A 44 -6.71 -14.88 -2.28
CA GLN A 44 -8.15 -15.15 -2.31
C GLN A 44 -8.89 -13.90 -2.79
N HIS A 45 -9.87 -14.07 -3.67
CA HIS A 45 -10.54 -12.96 -4.35
C HIS A 45 -11.13 -11.94 -3.35
N GLU A 46 -11.57 -12.43 -2.21
CA GLU A 46 -12.18 -11.67 -1.12
C GLU A 46 -11.18 -10.76 -0.38
N ASN A 47 -9.89 -10.99 -0.59
CA ASN A 47 -8.82 -10.18 -0.04
C ASN A 47 -8.24 -9.19 -1.05
N ILE A 48 -8.76 -9.13 -2.28
CA ILE A 48 -8.37 -8.10 -3.26
C ILE A 48 -8.60 -6.67 -2.71
N PRO A 49 -9.71 -6.34 -2.01
CA PRO A 49 -9.90 -5.01 -1.44
C PRO A 49 -8.81 -4.60 -0.43
N VAL A 50 -8.38 -5.53 0.42
CA VAL A 50 -7.27 -5.32 1.38
C VAL A 50 -5.98 -4.91 0.64
N LEU A 51 -5.74 -5.50 -0.54
CA LEU A 51 -4.55 -5.18 -1.32
C LEU A 51 -4.63 -3.81 -1.99
N TYR A 52 -5.81 -3.42 -2.49
CA TYR A 52 -6.02 -2.06 -2.98
C TYR A 52 -5.77 -1.05 -1.86
N ALA A 53 -6.31 -1.29 -0.65
CA ALA A 53 -6.05 -0.43 0.50
C ALA A 53 -4.54 -0.28 0.78
N ALA A 54 -3.77 -1.38 0.71
CA ALA A 54 -2.31 -1.30 0.89
C ALA A 54 -1.60 -0.45 -0.19
N VAL A 55 -2.08 -0.49 -1.43
CA VAL A 55 -1.55 0.36 -2.52
C VAL A 55 -1.85 1.82 -2.25
N GLU A 56 -3.09 2.15 -1.92
CA GLU A 56 -3.52 3.52 -1.69
C GLU A 56 -2.81 4.15 -0.49
N HIS A 57 -2.64 3.39 0.59
CA HIS A 57 -1.82 3.81 1.73
C HIS A 57 -0.38 4.13 1.29
N ARG A 58 0.27 3.25 0.51
CA ARG A 58 1.64 3.50 0.01
C ARG A 58 1.71 4.71 -0.92
N ALA A 59 0.70 4.91 -1.76
CA ALA A 59 0.62 6.07 -2.65
C ALA A 59 0.56 7.37 -1.83
N TRP A 60 -0.24 7.39 -0.77
CA TRP A 60 -0.34 8.52 0.16
C TRP A 60 0.99 8.80 0.87
N ILE A 61 1.65 7.78 1.41
CA ILE A 61 3.00 7.90 2.02
C ILE A 61 3.98 8.49 1.00
N SER A 62 4.01 7.97 -0.23
CA SER A 62 4.88 8.47 -1.29
C SER A 62 4.60 9.93 -1.65
N ALA A 63 3.33 10.37 -1.59
CA ALA A 63 2.95 11.75 -1.85
C ALA A 63 3.45 12.69 -0.74
N ILE A 64 3.38 12.28 0.53
CA ILE A 64 3.99 13.02 1.64
C ILE A 64 5.50 13.16 1.43
N LEU A 65 6.22 12.06 1.18
CA LEU A 65 7.67 12.09 0.94
C LEU A 65 8.05 13.00 -0.22
N LYS A 66 7.30 12.93 -1.33
CA LYS A 66 7.52 13.77 -2.51
C LYS A 66 7.30 15.25 -2.21
N ARG A 67 6.31 15.58 -1.39
CA ARG A 67 6.03 16.97 -0.96
C ARG A 67 7.11 17.49 0.00
N LEU A 68 7.67 16.63 0.86
CA LEU A 68 8.80 16.99 1.73
C LEU A 68 10.08 17.29 0.94
N ASP A 69 10.33 16.55 -0.14
CA ASP A 69 11.47 16.76 -1.03
C ASP A 69 11.26 17.97 -1.98
N ASN A 70 10.04 18.14 -2.49
CA ASN A 70 9.70 19.20 -3.43
C ASN A 70 8.46 19.97 -2.98
N SER A 71 8.68 21.21 -2.52
CA SER A 71 7.62 22.14 -2.05
C SER A 71 6.63 22.57 -3.14
N HIS A 72 6.87 22.25 -4.42
CA HIS A 72 5.94 22.47 -5.52
C HIS A 72 5.14 21.22 -5.93
N ALA A 73 5.47 20.04 -5.41
CA ALA A 73 4.67 18.83 -5.66
C ALA A 73 3.25 19.00 -5.08
N PRO A 74 2.20 18.40 -5.67
CA PRO A 74 0.84 18.53 -5.14
C PRO A 74 0.75 18.04 -3.69
N LEU A 75 -0.10 18.69 -2.88
CA LEU A 75 -0.41 18.20 -1.53
C LEU A 75 -1.25 16.92 -1.64
N PRO A 76 -0.96 15.89 -0.82
CA PRO A 76 -1.89 14.77 -0.67
C PRO A 76 -3.15 15.21 0.07
N VAL A 77 -4.18 14.37 0.03
CA VAL A 77 -5.39 14.51 0.85
C VAL A 77 -4.98 14.45 2.33
N LEU A 78 -5.26 15.50 3.10
CA LEU A 78 -4.79 15.58 4.50
C LEU A 78 -5.80 14.97 5.49
N ASP A 79 -7.09 15.07 5.18
CA ASP A 79 -8.15 14.45 5.96
C ASP A 79 -8.07 12.91 5.82
N GLU A 80 -7.90 12.23 6.96
CA GLU A 80 -7.81 10.77 7.02
C GLU A 80 -9.10 10.05 6.59
N HIS A 81 -10.23 10.75 6.54
CA HIS A 81 -11.50 10.18 6.12
C HIS A 81 -11.77 10.35 4.63
N GLU A 82 -11.02 11.21 3.95
CA GLU A 82 -11.13 11.45 2.51
C GLU A 82 -10.11 10.67 1.68
N CYS A 83 -9.07 10.10 2.32
CA CYS A 83 -8.10 9.25 1.62
C CYS A 83 -8.69 7.87 1.27
N ASP A 84 -8.22 7.25 0.19
CA ASP A 84 -8.80 5.99 -0.31
C ASP A 84 -8.66 4.83 0.68
N PHE A 85 -7.56 4.77 1.46
CA PHE A 85 -7.42 3.81 2.55
C PHE A 85 -8.46 4.05 3.66
N GLY A 86 -8.67 5.30 4.07
CA GLY A 86 -9.63 5.67 5.09
C GLY A 86 -11.08 5.40 4.67
N ASN A 87 -11.40 5.63 3.39
CA ASN A 87 -12.68 5.28 2.80
C ASN A 87 -12.92 3.77 2.85
N TRP A 88 -11.94 2.96 2.44
CA TRP A 88 -12.02 1.49 2.53
C TRP A 88 -12.23 1.02 3.98
N LEU A 89 -11.47 1.57 4.92
CA LEU A 89 -11.53 1.17 6.33
C LEU A 89 -12.90 1.44 6.95
N ARG A 90 -13.53 2.57 6.60
CA ARG A 90 -14.85 2.96 7.14
C ARG A 90 -16.04 2.25 6.48
N SER A 91 -15.88 1.76 5.24
CA SER A 91 -16.98 1.21 4.44
C SER A 91 -16.83 -0.30 4.26
N ASP A 92 -16.12 -0.71 3.23
CA ASP A 92 -15.96 -2.09 2.80
C ASP A 92 -15.38 -2.96 3.91
N ALA A 93 -14.41 -2.46 4.68
CA ALA A 93 -13.73 -3.30 5.66
C ALA A 93 -14.67 -3.77 6.79
N HIS A 94 -15.52 -2.88 7.29
CA HIS A 94 -16.53 -3.20 8.31
C HIS A 94 -17.69 -4.05 7.74
N THR A 95 -17.95 -3.94 6.44
CA THR A 95 -19.02 -4.68 5.76
C THR A 95 -18.62 -6.12 5.46
N TYR A 96 -17.36 -6.37 5.09
CA TYR A 96 -16.91 -7.67 4.60
C TYR A 96 -16.08 -8.47 5.61
N TYR A 97 -15.49 -7.83 6.62
CA TYR A 97 -14.62 -8.52 7.59
C TYR A 97 -15.15 -8.43 9.03
N GLN A 98 -15.44 -9.59 9.64
CA GLN A 98 -15.95 -9.68 11.01
C GLN A 98 -14.83 -9.62 12.08
N ARG A 99 -14.00 -8.57 12.03
CA ARG A 99 -12.79 -8.43 12.87
C ARG A 99 -12.65 -7.03 13.49
N PRO A 100 -13.57 -6.63 14.37
CA PRO A 100 -13.64 -5.26 14.88
C PRO A 100 -12.38 -4.83 15.64
N GLU A 101 -11.66 -5.76 16.28
CA GLU A 101 -10.40 -5.43 16.98
C GLU A 101 -9.28 -5.04 16.02
N ALA A 102 -9.09 -5.80 14.93
CA ALA A 102 -8.09 -5.49 13.92
C ALA A 102 -8.44 -4.19 13.17
N LEU A 103 -9.73 -3.97 12.86
CA LEU A 103 -10.17 -2.73 12.21
C LEU A 103 -9.93 -1.50 13.09
N ARG A 104 -10.22 -1.57 14.40
CA ARG A 104 -9.89 -0.48 15.34
C ARG A 104 -8.40 -0.22 15.44
N GLU A 105 -7.57 -1.25 15.38
CA GLU A 105 -6.12 -1.08 15.36
C GLU A 105 -5.65 -0.36 14.09
N PHE A 106 -6.21 -0.70 12.93
CA PHE A 106 -5.96 0.03 11.69
C PHE A 106 -6.38 1.49 11.79
N GLU A 107 -7.54 1.78 12.38
CA GLU A 107 -8.02 3.16 12.57
C GLU A 107 -7.04 3.98 13.41
N ALA A 108 -6.61 3.43 14.56
CA ALA A 108 -5.69 4.11 15.46
C ALA A 108 -4.31 4.34 14.82
N LEU A 109 -3.76 3.33 14.13
CA LEU A 109 -2.49 3.47 13.41
C LEU A 109 -2.61 4.49 12.29
N HIS A 110 -3.68 4.44 11.51
CA HIS A 110 -3.92 5.33 10.39
C HIS A 110 -4.03 6.80 10.81
N GLN A 111 -4.82 7.09 11.86
CA GLN A 111 -4.93 8.43 12.44
C GLN A 111 -3.58 8.96 12.90
N THR A 112 -2.78 8.13 13.57
CA THR A 112 -1.44 8.51 14.05
C THR A 112 -0.50 8.83 12.88
N ILE A 113 -0.55 8.02 11.82
CA ILE A 113 0.26 8.23 10.61
C ILE A 113 -0.14 9.54 9.92
N HIS A 114 -1.44 9.82 9.78
CA HIS A 114 -1.94 11.07 9.20
C HIS A 114 -1.47 12.30 9.99
N ALA A 115 -1.64 12.27 11.32
CA ALA A 115 -1.20 13.36 12.20
C ALA A 115 0.31 13.63 12.08
N LEU A 116 1.14 12.57 12.02
CA LEU A 116 2.58 12.71 11.80
C LEU A 116 2.91 13.26 10.40
N GLY A 117 2.20 12.81 9.36
CA GLY A 117 2.38 13.31 7.99
C GLY A 117 2.10 14.81 7.89
N ILE A 118 1.02 15.28 8.51
CA ILE A 118 0.70 16.72 8.58
C ILE A 118 1.78 17.48 9.34
N SER A 119 2.17 16.98 10.53
CA SER A 119 3.24 17.60 11.34
C SER A 119 4.57 17.70 10.58
N LEU A 120 4.92 16.71 9.77
CA LEU A 120 6.12 16.74 8.91
C LEU A 120 6.05 17.85 7.87
N LEU A 121 4.89 18.04 7.22
CA LEU A 121 4.70 19.11 6.24
C LEU A 121 4.81 20.49 6.89
N GLU A 122 4.25 20.66 8.10
CA GLU A 122 4.33 21.91 8.86
C GLU A 122 5.76 22.23 9.28
N LEU A 123 6.50 21.25 9.82
CA LEU A 123 7.90 21.42 10.21
C LEU A 123 8.80 21.73 9.01
N LYS A 124 8.53 21.09 7.87
CA LYS A 124 9.25 21.38 6.63
C LYS A 124 9.02 22.81 6.15
N ALA A 125 7.79 23.31 6.28
CA ALA A 125 7.46 24.71 5.95
C ALA A 125 8.13 25.72 6.90
N GLN A 126 8.44 25.32 8.14
CA GLN A 126 9.13 26.13 9.14
C GLN A 126 10.67 26.06 9.03
N GLY A 127 11.22 25.17 8.18
CA GLY A 127 12.66 24.97 8.02
C GLY A 127 13.33 24.18 9.15
N CYS A 128 12.55 23.47 9.97
CA CYS A 128 13.04 22.65 11.09
C CYS A 128 13.53 21.27 10.61
N ASP A 129 14.54 21.23 9.73
CA ASP A 129 14.98 20.00 9.04
C ASP A 129 15.45 18.88 10.00
N ASP A 130 16.05 19.23 11.15
CA ASP A 130 16.48 18.25 12.16
C ASP A 130 15.28 17.52 12.79
N GLU A 131 14.21 18.24 13.12
CA GLU A 131 12.98 17.66 13.66
C GLU A 131 12.22 16.84 12.62
N VAL A 132 12.26 17.28 11.35
CA VAL A 132 11.71 16.53 10.22
C VAL A 132 12.37 15.16 10.11
N GLN A 133 13.71 15.07 10.20
CA GLN A 133 14.40 13.78 10.11
C GLN A 133 14.01 12.81 11.23
N VAL A 134 13.89 13.29 12.46
CA VAL A 134 13.48 12.46 13.61
C VAL A 134 12.07 11.93 13.41
N LYS A 135 11.11 12.81 13.10
CA LYS A 135 9.70 12.42 12.90
C LYS A 135 9.49 11.59 11.65
N LEU A 136 10.32 11.76 10.63
CA LEU A 136 10.26 10.97 9.40
C LEU A 136 10.58 9.50 9.69
N GLY A 137 11.55 9.22 10.56
CA GLY A 137 11.86 7.86 11.00
C GLY A 137 10.67 7.19 11.71
N GLU A 138 9.99 7.92 12.60
CA GLU A 138 8.79 7.43 13.28
C GLU A 138 7.63 7.17 12.30
N PHE A 139 7.38 8.12 11.40
CA PHE A 139 6.35 8.04 10.36
C PHE A 139 6.53 6.79 9.47
N MET A 140 7.74 6.56 8.98
CA MET A 140 8.05 5.39 8.14
C MET A 140 7.86 4.08 8.91
N ARG A 141 8.32 4.03 10.17
CA ARG A 141 8.17 2.83 11.02
C ARG A 141 6.69 2.49 11.26
N LEU A 142 5.84 3.49 11.56
CA LEU A 142 4.41 3.24 11.77
C LEU A 142 3.70 2.81 10.49
N SER A 143 4.08 3.40 9.34
CA SER A 143 3.57 2.96 8.04
C SER A 143 3.93 1.49 7.75
N GLU A 144 5.15 1.06 8.06
CA GLU A 144 5.56 -0.35 7.92
C GLU A 144 4.80 -1.28 8.87
N THR A 145 4.53 -0.84 10.11
CA THR A 145 3.70 -1.58 11.07
C THR A 145 2.28 -1.79 10.53
N LEU A 146 1.62 -0.73 10.05
CA LEU A 146 0.28 -0.82 9.46
C LEU A 146 0.25 -1.82 8.30
N LEU A 147 1.19 -1.71 7.37
CA LEU A 147 1.28 -2.63 6.23
C LEU A 147 1.50 -4.07 6.68
N ARG A 148 2.35 -4.31 7.69
CA ARG A 148 2.56 -5.65 8.26
C ARG A 148 1.28 -6.23 8.85
N HIS A 149 0.52 -5.43 9.60
CA HIS A 149 -0.75 -5.87 10.20
C HIS A 149 -1.77 -6.20 9.11
N LEU A 150 -1.80 -5.41 8.04
CA LEU A 150 -2.63 -5.64 6.87
C LEU A 150 -2.24 -6.95 6.15
N TRP A 151 -0.94 -7.27 6.04
CA TRP A 151 -0.48 -8.56 5.50
C TRP A 151 -0.86 -9.76 6.36
N ILE A 152 -0.86 -9.61 7.68
CA ILE A 152 -1.31 -10.66 8.60
C ILE A 152 -2.83 -10.84 8.44
N PHE A 153 -3.56 -9.72 8.42
CA PHE A 153 -4.99 -9.69 8.22
C PHE A 153 -5.39 -10.39 6.92
N GLU A 154 -4.70 -10.15 5.80
CA GLU A 154 -4.99 -10.82 4.53
C GLU A 154 -4.81 -12.34 4.56
N ARG A 155 -3.91 -12.87 5.40
CA ARG A 155 -3.55 -14.30 5.40
C ARG A 155 -4.41 -15.15 6.33
N GLU A 156 -5.06 -14.51 7.30
CA GLU A 156 -5.93 -15.19 8.24
C GLU A 156 -7.28 -15.50 7.58
N PRO A 157 -7.83 -16.71 7.75
CA PRO A 157 -9.14 -17.04 7.22
C PRO A 157 -10.22 -16.25 7.99
N HIS A 158 -11.08 -15.55 7.26
CA HIS A 158 -12.21 -14.83 7.82
C HIS A 158 -13.50 -15.47 7.38
N PRO A 159 -14.50 -15.62 8.27
CA PRO A 159 -15.83 -16.03 7.85
C PRO A 159 -16.39 -14.97 6.92
N LEU A 160 -16.57 -15.35 5.65
CA LEU A 160 -17.39 -14.59 4.72
C LEU A 160 -18.85 -14.79 5.10
N TYR A 161 -19.66 -13.75 4.88
CA TYR A 161 -21.11 -13.80 5.09
C TYR A 161 -21.78 -14.94 4.30
#